data_AF-A0A2Z7ANT0-F1
#
_entry.id   AF-A0A2Z7ANT0-F1
#
_cell.length_a   1.000
_cell.length_b   1.000
_cell.length_c   1.000
_cell.angle_alpha   90.00
_cell.angle_beta   90.00
_cell.angle_gamma   90.00
#
_symmetry.space_group_name_H-M   'P 1'
#
loop_
_entity.id
_entity.type
_entity.pdbx_description
1 polymer ?
#
loop_
_entity_poly.entity_id
_entity_poly.type
_entity_poly.pdbx_seq_one_letter_code
_entity_poly.pdbx_strand_id
1 'polypeptide(L)'
;MKANTAIAITNGAPQWIEKNRFEYTTEDKKKANLDNVSRDILYKTLDKNMFIKIKTCTTAKEIWEKLTQIYEGNDETKENKLTIAQQKYESIKMREGETMAEFDERFSAVVIEPKSVGKQYNNRELALKVMRALPREWDVKTMAMRESKDLNKLELHDLFANLKAYEFELETRSEAGLSTSKQTKALAATKSKQCSPRKSTEQLRQRRHVSHRQEVWEIHEKIL
;
A
#
# COMPACT_ATOMS: atom_id res chain seq x y z
N MET A 1 14.69 -29.59 -17.69
CA MET A 1 15.93 -29.79 -18.46
C MET A 1 15.55 -29.82 -19.94
N LYS A 2 16.37 -29.27 -20.86
CA LYS A 2 16.09 -29.39 -22.31
C LYS A 2 16.25 -30.85 -22.74
N ALA A 3 15.46 -31.32 -23.72
CA ALA A 3 15.68 -32.61 -24.35
C ALA A 3 17.13 -32.74 -24.88
N ASN A 4 17.64 -33.96 -24.94
CA ASN A 4 18.96 -34.21 -25.52
C ASN A 4 18.85 -33.93 -27.01
N THR A 5 19.38 -32.78 -27.41
CA THR A 5 19.17 -32.20 -28.74
C THR A 5 20.51 -32.11 -29.45
N ALA A 6 20.51 -32.42 -30.73
CA ALA A 6 21.63 -32.20 -31.63
C ALA A 6 21.26 -31.09 -32.61
N ILE A 7 22.28 -30.39 -33.11
CA ILE A 7 22.11 -29.43 -34.20
C ILE A 7 22.20 -30.22 -35.50
N ALA A 8 21.13 -30.18 -36.29
CA ALA A 8 21.12 -30.66 -37.66
C ALA A 8 20.94 -29.46 -38.59
N ILE A 9 21.64 -29.45 -39.73
CA ILE A 9 21.47 -28.41 -40.74
C ILE A 9 20.45 -28.93 -41.76
N THR A 10 19.25 -28.36 -41.73
CA THR A 10 18.19 -28.61 -42.74
C THR A 10 17.95 -27.30 -43.49
N ASN A 11 18.08 -27.34 -44.83
CA ASN A 11 17.94 -26.17 -45.71
C ASN A 11 18.82 -24.94 -45.37
N GLY A 12 20.02 -25.17 -44.83
CA GLY A 12 20.98 -24.10 -44.52
C GLY A 12 20.75 -23.39 -43.18
N ALA A 13 19.75 -23.80 -42.39
CA ALA A 13 19.51 -23.28 -41.04
C ALA A 13 19.77 -24.37 -39.98
N PRO A 14 20.48 -24.07 -38.88
CA PRO A 14 20.64 -25.02 -37.78
C PRO A 14 19.30 -25.20 -37.04
N GLN A 15 18.74 -26.40 -37.11
CA GLN A 15 17.58 -26.86 -36.34
C GLN A 15 18.02 -27.76 -35.18
N TRP A 16 17.35 -27.60 -34.04
CA TRP A 16 17.54 -28.47 -32.87
C TRP A 16 16.62 -29.68 -32.99
N ILE A 17 17.21 -30.85 -33.24
CA ILE A 17 16.49 -32.13 -33.37
C ILE A 17 16.76 -32.97 -32.12
N GLU A 18 15.73 -33.63 -31.58
CA GLU A 18 15.94 -34.61 -30.50
C GLU A 18 16.84 -35.75 -30.99
N LYS A 19 17.91 -36.02 -30.24
CA LYS A 19 18.82 -37.13 -30.54
C LYS A 19 18.08 -38.45 -30.43
N ASN A 20 18.44 -39.40 -31.29
CA ASN A 20 17.98 -40.76 -31.14
C ASN A 20 18.58 -41.38 -29.85
N ARG A 21 17.81 -42.19 -29.11
CA ARG A 21 18.27 -42.92 -27.91
C ARG A 21 19.56 -43.73 -28.14
N PHE A 22 19.79 -44.19 -29.37
CA PHE A 22 21.01 -44.93 -29.75
C PHE A 22 22.26 -44.04 -29.90
N GLU A 23 22.09 -42.72 -30.04
CA GLU A 23 23.16 -41.72 -30.18
C GLU A 23 23.48 -41.01 -28.86
N TYR A 24 22.85 -41.44 -27.75
CA TYR A 24 23.02 -40.80 -26.46
C TYR A 24 24.44 -41.03 -25.92
N THR A 25 25.11 -39.92 -25.62
CA THR A 25 26.35 -39.95 -24.84
C THR A 25 26.09 -40.43 -23.41
N THR A 26 27.15 -40.73 -22.67
CA THR A 26 27.07 -41.10 -21.25
C THR A 26 26.41 -40.01 -20.41
N GLU A 27 26.58 -38.74 -20.78
CA GLU A 27 25.92 -37.59 -20.16
C GLU A 27 24.44 -37.47 -20.52
N ASP A 28 24.09 -37.71 -21.79
CA ASP A 28 22.70 -37.75 -22.26
C ASP A 28 21.89 -38.82 -21.49
N LYS A 29 22.49 -39.99 -21.24
CA LYS A 29 21.90 -41.07 -20.43
C LYS A 29 21.74 -40.70 -18.96
N LYS A 30 22.76 -40.09 -18.35
CA LYS A 30 22.70 -39.61 -16.95
C LYS A 30 21.58 -38.59 -16.76
N LYS A 31 21.45 -37.64 -17.68
CA LYS A 31 20.42 -36.59 -17.64
C LYS A 31 19.01 -37.14 -17.79
N ALA A 32 18.81 -38.09 -18.70
CA ALA A 32 17.52 -38.79 -18.84
C ALA A 32 17.17 -39.60 -17.58
N ASN A 33 18.15 -40.25 -16.95
CA ASN A 33 17.94 -40.97 -15.70
C ASN A 33 17.52 -40.02 -14.56
N LEU A 34 18.17 -38.87 -14.43
CA LEU A 34 17.81 -37.86 -13.43
C LEU A 34 16.39 -37.32 -13.65
N ASP A 35 16.01 -37.02 -14.89
CA ASP A 35 14.64 -36.57 -15.19
C ASP A 35 13.60 -37.64 -14.81
N ASN A 36 13.87 -38.92 -15.11
CA ASN A 36 13.00 -40.03 -14.72
C ASN A 36 12.86 -40.18 -13.19
N VAL A 37 13.98 -40.09 -12.45
CA VAL A 37 13.96 -40.14 -10.98
C VAL A 37 13.18 -38.96 -10.40
N SER A 38 13.41 -37.75 -10.90
CA SER A 38 12.66 -36.57 -10.47
C SER A 38 11.17 -36.69 -10.76
N ARG A 39 10.78 -37.21 -11.93
CA ARG A 39 9.37 -37.48 -12.28
C ARG A 39 8.72 -38.48 -11.33
N ASP A 40 9.40 -39.58 -11.02
CA ASP A 40 8.88 -40.61 -10.11
C ASP A 40 8.64 -40.05 -8.70
N ILE A 41 9.58 -39.25 -8.18
CA ILE A 41 9.42 -38.54 -6.90
C ILE A 41 8.21 -37.60 -6.95
N LEU A 42 8.11 -36.76 -7.99
CA LEU A 42 7.01 -35.82 -8.14
C LEU A 42 5.66 -36.52 -8.26
N TYR A 43 5.57 -37.67 -8.94
CA TYR A 43 4.30 -38.40 -9.02
C TYR A 43 3.90 -39.07 -7.71
N LYS A 44 4.86 -39.55 -6.90
CA LYS A 44 4.60 -40.19 -5.62
C LYS A 44 4.14 -39.22 -4.53
N THR A 45 4.55 -37.97 -4.60
CA THR A 45 4.20 -36.95 -3.59
C THR A 45 2.84 -36.29 -3.83
N LEU A 46 2.23 -36.51 -5.00
CA LEU A 46 1.01 -35.83 -5.41
C LEU A 46 -0.23 -36.69 -5.19
N ASP A 47 -1.35 -36.01 -4.90
CA ASP A 47 -2.65 -36.65 -4.80
C ASP A 47 -3.25 -36.97 -6.19
N LYS A 48 -4.30 -37.80 -6.21
CA LYS A 48 -4.96 -38.21 -7.47
C LYS A 48 -5.46 -37.02 -8.29
N ASN A 49 -5.92 -35.96 -7.62
CA ASN A 49 -6.44 -34.77 -8.29
C ASN A 49 -5.31 -34.02 -9.03
N MET A 50 -4.16 -33.80 -8.36
CA MET A 50 -3.03 -33.13 -8.98
C MET A 50 -2.40 -33.99 -10.09
N PHE A 51 -2.30 -35.30 -9.88
CA PHE A 51 -1.78 -36.23 -10.89
C PHE A 51 -2.52 -36.11 -12.23
N ILE A 52 -3.86 -36.03 -12.21
CA ILE A 52 -4.68 -35.88 -13.43
C ILE A 52 -4.31 -34.62 -14.22
N LYS A 53 -3.92 -33.54 -13.54
CA LYS A 53 -3.58 -32.24 -14.16
C LYS A 53 -2.19 -32.23 -14.81
N ILE A 54 -1.26 -33.04 -14.31
CA ILE A 54 0.14 -33.09 -14.77
C ILE A 54 0.51 -34.36 -15.56
N LYS A 55 -0.40 -35.33 -15.70
CA LYS A 55 -0.12 -36.62 -16.38
C LYS A 55 0.35 -36.49 -17.83
N THR A 56 0.05 -35.37 -18.49
CA THR A 56 0.45 -35.09 -19.88
C THR A 56 1.86 -34.50 -19.99
N CYS A 57 2.49 -34.12 -18.88
CA CYS A 57 3.85 -33.59 -18.87
C CYS A 57 4.86 -34.72 -19.11
N THR A 58 5.82 -34.46 -20.00
CA THR A 58 6.80 -35.44 -20.47
C THR A 58 8.15 -35.34 -19.74
N THR A 59 8.46 -34.18 -19.16
CA THR A 59 9.69 -33.94 -18.39
C THR A 59 9.42 -33.58 -16.94
N ALA A 60 10.37 -33.83 -16.03
CA ALA A 60 10.27 -33.37 -14.63
C ALA A 60 10.10 -31.84 -14.55
N LYS A 61 10.74 -31.13 -15.48
CA LYS A 61 10.64 -29.68 -15.59
C LYS A 61 9.21 -29.23 -15.92
N GLU A 62 8.58 -29.83 -16.92
CA GLU A 62 7.18 -29.51 -17.27
C GLU A 62 6.22 -29.82 -16.13
N ILE A 63 6.45 -30.91 -15.38
CA ILE A 63 5.67 -31.21 -14.18
C ILE A 63 5.85 -30.07 -13.16
N TRP A 64 7.09 -29.70 -12.86
CA TRP A 64 7.40 -28.65 -11.89
C TRP A 64 6.79 -27.30 -12.29
N GLU A 65 7.00 -26.86 -13.53
CA GLU A 65 6.42 -25.61 -14.05
C GLU A 65 4.89 -25.61 -13.95
N LYS A 66 4.24 -26.72 -14.28
CA LYS A 66 2.78 -26.84 -14.19
C LYS A 66 2.28 -26.88 -12.74
N LEU A 67 3.02 -27.50 -11.82
CA LEU A 67 2.72 -27.43 -10.39
C LEU A 67 2.87 -26.01 -9.87
N THR A 68 3.95 -25.32 -10.20
CA THR A 68 4.15 -23.91 -9.88
C THR A 68 2.99 -23.07 -10.40
N GLN A 69 2.56 -23.29 -11.65
CA GLN A 69 1.40 -22.62 -12.24
C GLN A 69 0.08 -22.90 -11.49
N ILE A 70 -0.14 -24.13 -11.02
CA ILE A 70 -1.37 -24.51 -10.29
C ILE A 70 -1.39 -23.90 -8.88
N TYR A 71 -0.25 -23.88 -8.19
CA TYR A 71 -0.17 -23.39 -6.81
C TYR A 71 0.00 -21.87 -6.69
N GLU A 72 0.74 -21.24 -7.61
CA GLU A 72 0.96 -19.79 -7.60
C GLU A 72 -0.03 -19.02 -8.48
N GLY A 73 -0.79 -19.72 -9.34
CA GLY A 73 -1.61 -19.16 -10.41
C GLY A 73 -0.84 -19.03 -11.73
N ASN A 74 -1.55 -19.04 -12.86
CA ASN A 74 -0.94 -18.75 -14.16
C ASN A 74 -0.48 -17.28 -14.25
N ASP A 75 0.48 -16.98 -15.13
CA ASP A 75 0.99 -15.62 -15.32
C ASP A 75 -0.14 -14.61 -15.59
N GLU A 76 -1.18 -15.05 -16.31
CA GLU A 76 -2.42 -14.30 -16.56
C GLU A 76 -3.19 -13.93 -15.27
N THR A 77 -3.23 -14.81 -14.26
CA THR A 77 -3.84 -14.53 -12.95
C THR A 77 -2.99 -13.52 -12.17
N LYS A 78 -1.66 -13.62 -12.24
CA LYS A 78 -0.74 -12.65 -11.62
C LYS A 78 -0.86 -11.27 -12.28
N GLU A 79 -0.93 -11.23 -13.60
CA GLU A 79 -1.12 -10.03 -14.41
C GLU A 79 -2.49 -9.39 -14.18
N ASN A 80 -3.56 -10.18 -14.08
CA ASN A 80 -4.90 -9.69 -13.74
C ASN A 80 -4.94 -9.09 -12.33
N LYS A 81 -4.33 -9.75 -11.33
CA LYS A 81 -4.23 -9.20 -9.97
C LYS A 81 -3.47 -7.87 -9.95
N LEU A 82 -2.37 -7.78 -10.68
CA LEU A 82 -1.60 -6.54 -10.82
C LEU A 82 -2.45 -5.44 -11.48
N THR A 83 -3.15 -5.78 -12.55
CA THR A 83 -4.02 -4.85 -13.29
C THR A 83 -5.13 -4.31 -12.38
N ILE A 84 -5.79 -5.19 -11.62
CA ILE A 84 -6.83 -4.80 -10.65
C ILE A 84 -6.25 -3.89 -9.56
N ALA A 85 -5.09 -4.25 -8.99
CA ALA A 85 -4.44 -3.44 -7.96
C ALA A 85 -4.05 -2.05 -8.51
N GLN A 86 -3.54 -2.00 -9.74
CA GLN A 86 -3.22 -0.76 -10.43
C GLN A 86 -4.46 0.11 -10.67
N GLN A 87 -5.56 -0.50 -11.15
CA GLN A 87 -6.83 0.19 -11.34
C GLN A 87 -7.36 0.76 -10.01
N LYS A 88 -7.34 -0.02 -8.93
CA LYS A 88 -7.72 0.45 -7.58
C LYS A 88 -6.88 1.65 -7.16
N TYR A 89 -5.56 1.59 -7.35
CA TYR A 89 -4.65 2.70 -7.06
C TYR A 89 -5.01 3.92 -7.90
N GLU A 90 -5.24 3.76 -9.19
CA GLU A 90 -5.59 4.87 -10.08
C GLU A 90 -6.95 5.49 -9.76
N SER A 91 -7.94 4.68 -9.41
CA SER A 91 -9.29 5.13 -9.08
C SER A 91 -9.45 5.62 -7.63
N ILE A 92 -8.44 5.47 -6.77
CA ILE A 92 -8.58 5.83 -5.36
C ILE A 92 -8.86 7.33 -5.20
N LYS A 93 -9.93 7.61 -4.48
CA LYS A 93 -10.38 8.93 -4.04
C LYS A 93 -10.92 8.82 -2.62
N MET A 94 -10.85 9.91 -1.88
CA MET A 94 -11.55 10.06 -0.61
C MET A 94 -13.05 10.12 -0.91
N ARG A 95 -13.84 9.37 -0.14
CA ARG A 95 -15.30 9.29 -0.29
C ARG A 95 -15.95 10.46 0.46
N GLU A 96 -17.19 10.77 0.11
CA GLU A 96 -17.97 11.75 0.85
C GLU A 96 -18.30 11.22 2.25
N GLY A 97 -18.06 12.04 3.28
CA GLY A 97 -18.27 11.67 4.68
C GLY A 97 -17.23 10.71 5.27
N GLU A 98 -16.22 10.33 4.50
CA GLU A 98 -15.08 9.55 5.00
C GLU A 98 -14.11 10.43 5.78
N THR A 99 -13.58 9.92 6.88
CA THR A 99 -12.55 10.61 7.67
C THR A 99 -11.16 10.44 7.06
N MET A 100 -10.24 11.34 7.34
CA MET A 100 -8.85 11.22 6.88
C MET A 100 -8.18 9.92 7.38
N ALA A 101 -8.56 9.42 8.55
CA ALA A 101 -8.04 8.16 9.10
C ALA A 101 -8.50 6.93 8.31
N GLU A 102 -9.77 6.85 7.95
CA GLU A 102 -10.30 5.77 7.11
C GLU A 102 -9.70 5.82 5.69
N PHE A 103 -9.53 7.04 5.16
CA PHE A 103 -8.88 7.22 3.87
C PHE A 103 -7.42 6.76 3.87
N ASP A 104 -6.65 7.08 4.92
CA ASP A 104 -5.27 6.62 5.12
C ASP A 104 -5.18 5.08 5.13
N GLU A 105 -6.03 4.40 5.89
CA GLU A 105 -6.04 2.94 5.96
C GLU A 105 -6.32 2.31 4.58
N ARG A 106 -7.34 2.81 3.86
CA ARG A 106 -7.65 2.33 2.51
C ARG A 106 -6.54 2.61 1.52
N PHE A 107 -5.91 3.79 1.61
CA PHE A 107 -4.81 4.16 0.73
C PHE A 107 -3.60 3.26 0.96
N SER A 108 -3.25 3.03 2.22
CA SER A 108 -2.16 2.14 2.62
C SER A 108 -2.38 0.71 2.12
N ALA A 109 -3.59 0.16 2.25
CA ALA A 109 -3.92 -1.17 1.71
C ALA A 109 -3.71 -1.26 0.19
N VAL A 110 -4.12 -0.23 -0.55
CA VAL A 110 -3.99 -0.19 -2.02
C VAL A 110 -2.55 0.02 -2.48
N VAL A 111 -1.68 0.60 -1.66
CA VAL A 111 -0.24 0.75 -1.96
C VAL A 111 0.55 -0.53 -1.65
N ILE A 112 0.11 -1.34 -0.68
CA ILE A 112 0.77 -2.60 -0.30
C ILE A 112 0.58 -3.69 -1.37
N GLU A 113 -0.62 -3.83 -1.96
CA GLU A 113 -0.91 -4.84 -3.00
C GLU A 113 0.07 -4.78 -4.19
N PRO A 114 0.29 -3.64 -4.87
CA PRO A 114 1.24 -3.53 -5.98
C PRO A 114 2.71 -3.72 -5.57
N LYS A 115 3.08 -3.35 -4.34
CA LYS A 115 4.45 -3.56 -3.81
C LYS A 115 4.79 -5.05 -3.75
N SER A 116 3.82 -5.91 -3.43
CA SER A 116 4.00 -7.36 -3.40
C SER A 116 4.27 -7.98 -4.79
N VAL A 117 3.97 -7.24 -5.86
CA VAL A 117 4.13 -7.64 -7.27
C VAL A 117 5.31 -6.91 -7.94
N GLY A 118 6.16 -6.23 -7.16
CA GLY A 118 7.40 -5.61 -7.64
C GLY A 118 7.29 -4.15 -8.09
N LYS A 119 6.14 -3.49 -7.91
CA LYS A 119 6.00 -2.06 -8.21
C LYS A 119 6.37 -1.21 -7.00
N GLN A 120 7.43 -0.42 -7.13
CA GLN A 120 7.81 0.57 -6.13
C GLN A 120 7.28 1.95 -6.51
N TYR A 121 6.70 2.64 -5.53
CA TYR A 121 6.30 4.03 -5.65
C TYR A 121 7.30 4.89 -4.87
N ASN A 122 7.76 5.98 -5.46
CA ASN A 122 8.56 6.94 -4.71
C ASN A 122 7.66 7.85 -3.85
N ASN A 123 8.25 8.50 -2.85
CA ASN A 123 7.55 9.38 -1.91
C ASN A 123 6.76 10.49 -2.63
N ARG A 124 7.35 11.09 -3.66
CA ARG A 124 6.71 12.15 -4.43
C ARG A 124 5.46 11.65 -5.16
N GLU A 125 5.51 10.48 -5.77
CA GLU A 125 4.36 9.86 -6.45
C GLU A 125 3.22 9.59 -5.49
N LEU A 126 3.52 9.00 -4.33
CA LEU A 126 2.52 8.74 -3.29
C LEU A 126 1.91 10.04 -2.77
N ALA A 127 2.74 11.06 -2.47
CA ALA A 127 2.26 12.33 -1.98
C ALA A 127 1.35 13.05 -2.98
N LEU A 128 1.78 13.14 -4.25
CA LEU A 128 0.95 13.72 -5.30
C LEU A 128 -0.31 12.91 -5.58
N LYS A 129 -0.27 11.59 -5.37
CA LYS A 129 -1.46 10.75 -5.53
C LYS A 129 -2.49 11.02 -4.44
N VAL A 130 -2.07 11.05 -3.16
CA VAL A 130 -2.94 11.41 -2.03
C VAL A 130 -3.53 12.80 -2.26
N MET A 131 -2.71 13.80 -2.55
CA MET A 131 -3.21 15.18 -2.76
C MET A 131 -4.21 15.32 -3.91
N ARG A 132 -4.13 14.47 -4.96
CA ARG A 132 -5.11 14.46 -6.07
C ARG A 132 -6.36 13.63 -5.77
N ALA A 133 -6.28 12.74 -4.79
CA ALA A 133 -7.37 11.88 -4.35
C ALA A 133 -8.27 12.56 -3.30
N LEU A 134 -7.80 13.66 -2.70
CA LEU A 134 -8.57 14.45 -1.75
C LEU A 134 -9.67 15.29 -2.44
N PRO A 135 -10.76 15.61 -1.72
CA PRO A 135 -11.80 16.53 -2.17
C PRO A 135 -11.29 17.97 -2.36
N ARG A 136 -12.02 18.79 -3.12
CA ARG A 136 -11.59 20.17 -3.48
C ARG A 136 -11.44 21.09 -2.27
N GLU A 137 -12.14 20.79 -1.18
CA GLU A 137 -12.05 21.47 0.10
C GLU A 137 -10.62 21.47 0.68
N TRP A 138 -9.79 20.51 0.25
CA TRP A 138 -8.41 20.36 0.66
C TRP A 138 -7.41 21.08 -0.26
N ASP A 139 -7.86 21.73 -1.33
CA ASP A 139 -6.98 22.33 -2.35
C ASP A 139 -6.01 23.35 -1.73
N VAL A 140 -6.50 24.23 -0.86
CA VAL A 140 -5.66 25.25 -0.18
C VAL A 140 -4.55 24.58 0.63
N LYS A 141 -4.88 23.55 1.41
CA LYS A 141 -3.92 22.80 2.21
C LYS A 141 -2.91 22.08 1.33
N THR A 142 -3.36 21.41 0.26
CA THR A 142 -2.46 20.66 -0.62
C THR A 142 -1.54 21.58 -1.43
N MET A 143 -2.01 22.77 -1.84
CA MET A 143 -1.18 23.79 -2.50
C MET A 143 -0.09 24.29 -1.55
N ALA A 144 -0.45 24.70 -0.34
CA ALA A 144 0.53 25.14 0.66
C ALA A 144 1.58 24.06 0.96
N MET A 145 1.19 22.78 1.01
CA MET A 145 2.13 21.67 1.20
C MET A 145 3.06 21.48 0.00
N ARG A 146 2.59 21.67 -1.24
CA ARG A 146 3.45 21.60 -2.45
C ARG A 146 4.50 22.71 -2.47
N GLU A 147 4.15 23.89 -1.98
CA GLU A 147 5.05 25.05 -1.97
C GLU A 147 6.06 25.00 -0.82
N SER A 148 5.67 24.44 0.34
CA SER A 148 6.47 24.49 1.56
C SER A 148 7.28 23.22 1.86
N LYS A 149 6.90 22.06 1.31
CA LYS A 149 7.55 20.77 1.62
C LYS A 149 8.28 20.17 0.42
N ASP A 150 9.41 19.53 0.67
CA ASP A 150 10.07 18.68 -0.33
C ASP A 150 9.35 17.33 -0.44
N LEU A 151 8.55 17.17 -1.49
CA LEU A 151 7.75 15.96 -1.73
C LEU A 151 8.60 14.70 -1.95
N ASN A 152 9.88 14.83 -2.31
CA ASN A 152 10.75 13.66 -2.48
C ASN A 152 11.17 13.06 -1.13
N LYS A 153 11.18 13.87 -0.07
CA LYS A 153 11.54 13.46 1.30
C LYS A 153 10.33 13.27 2.20
N LEU A 154 9.14 13.68 1.75
CA LEU A 154 7.91 13.57 2.52
C LEU A 154 7.41 12.13 2.54
N GLU A 155 7.56 11.45 3.67
CA GLU A 155 7.04 10.10 3.84
C GLU A 155 5.49 10.10 3.90
N LEU A 156 4.91 8.97 3.48
CA LEU A 156 3.45 8.81 3.43
C LEU A 156 2.81 9.01 4.81
N HIS A 157 3.46 8.50 5.85
CA HIS A 157 3.01 8.65 7.24
C HIS A 157 2.97 10.13 7.65
N ASP A 158 4.02 10.90 7.38
CA ASP A 158 4.09 12.32 7.74
C ASP A 158 3.08 13.18 6.95
N LEU A 159 2.82 12.81 5.70
CA LEU A 159 1.75 13.41 4.91
C LEU A 159 0.40 13.21 5.59
N PHE A 160 0.02 11.97 5.92
CA PHE A 160 -1.26 11.69 6.56
C PHE A 160 -1.36 12.28 7.97
N ALA A 161 -0.27 12.29 8.74
CA ALA A 161 -0.24 12.97 10.04
C ALA A 161 -0.57 14.47 9.91
N ASN A 162 -0.02 15.14 8.89
CA ASN A 162 -0.31 16.55 8.64
C ASN A 162 -1.75 16.80 8.18
N LEU A 163 -2.31 15.90 7.39
CA LEU A 163 -3.68 15.98 6.92
C LEU A 163 -4.68 15.74 8.05
N LYS A 164 -4.45 14.74 8.91
CA LYS A 164 -5.27 14.48 10.12
C LYS A 164 -5.24 15.65 11.10
N ALA A 165 -4.07 16.26 11.30
CA ALA A 165 -3.96 17.46 12.15
C ALA A 165 -4.82 18.62 11.60
N TYR A 166 -4.85 18.80 10.28
CA TYR A 166 -5.69 19.82 9.65
C TYR A 166 -7.20 19.51 9.72
N GLU A 167 -7.59 18.23 9.58
CA GLU A 167 -8.98 17.79 9.80
C GLU A 167 -9.47 18.19 11.20
N PHE A 168 -8.65 17.95 12.22
CA PHE A 168 -8.96 18.31 13.61
C PHE A 168 -9.09 19.83 13.82
N GLU A 169 -8.23 20.63 13.18
CA GLU A 169 -8.33 22.11 13.22
C GLU A 169 -9.61 22.63 12.54
N LEU A 170 -10.08 21.96 11.47
CA LEU A 170 -11.33 22.32 10.81
C LEU A 170 -12.54 22.05 11.72
N GLU A 171 -12.58 20.90 12.38
CA GLU A 171 -13.70 20.51 13.27
C GLU A 171 -13.78 21.41 14.52
N THR A 172 -12.64 21.76 15.11
CA THR A 172 -12.63 22.68 16.26
C THR A 172 -13.13 24.09 15.90
N ARG A 173 -13.00 24.52 14.63
CA ARG A 173 -13.48 25.83 14.17
C ARG A 173 -14.97 25.81 13.80
N SER A 174 -15.50 24.70 13.29
CA SER A 174 -16.95 24.53 13.03
C SER A 174 -17.74 24.56 14.33
N GLU A 175 -17.25 23.89 15.38
CA GLU A 175 -17.89 23.89 16.71
C GLU A 175 -17.89 25.27 17.39
N ALA A 176 -16.81 26.05 17.24
CA ALA A 176 -16.71 27.41 17.78
C ALA A 176 -17.68 28.41 17.11
N GLY A 177 -18.02 28.19 15.83
CA GLY A 177 -18.93 29.03 15.05
C GLY A 177 -20.41 28.91 15.46
N LEU A 178 -20.81 27.81 16.11
CA LEU A 178 -22.19 27.59 16.58
C LEU A 178 -22.52 28.28 17.92
N SER A 179 -21.52 28.80 18.64
CA SER A 179 -21.70 29.36 20.00
C SER A 179 -21.83 30.90 20.04
N THR A 180 -21.66 31.61 18.93
CA THR A 180 -21.75 33.08 18.88
C THR A 180 -22.94 33.57 18.02
N SER A 181 -24.13 33.06 18.30
CA SER A 181 -25.36 33.65 17.76
C SER A 181 -26.48 33.68 18.80
N LYS A 182 -26.33 34.52 19.83
CA LYS A 182 -27.48 35.14 20.52
C LYS A 182 -27.18 36.59 20.93
N GLN A 183 -27.81 37.49 20.16
CA GLN A 183 -28.48 38.71 20.60
C GLN A 183 -27.67 40.02 20.69
N THR A 184 -27.52 40.68 19.53
CA THR A 184 -27.51 42.14 19.45
C THR A 184 -28.90 42.70 19.78
N LYS A 185 -29.06 43.42 20.89
CA LYS A 185 -30.17 44.38 21.09
C LYS A 185 -29.67 45.64 21.80
N ALA A 186 -29.80 46.75 21.06
CA ALA A 186 -30.07 48.14 21.45
C ALA A 186 -29.20 48.85 22.50
N LEU A 187 -28.58 49.94 22.03
CA LEU A 187 -28.01 51.03 22.82
C LEU A 187 -29.12 51.86 23.49
N ALA A 188 -29.08 51.99 24.81
CA ALA A 188 -29.68 53.11 25.54
C ALA A 188 -28.75 53.50 26.68
N ALA A 189 -28.29 54.75 26.66
CA ALA A 189 -27.40 55.32 27.66
C ALA A 189 -28.16 55.65 28.96
N THR A 190 -27.59 55.38 30.14
CA THR A 190 -27.55 56.30 31.31
C THR A 190 -26.48 55.83 32.34
N LYS A 191 -25.81 56.83 32.92
CA LYS A 191 -24.66 56.94 33.83
C LYS A 191 -24.39 55.92 34.97
N SER A 192 -23.09 55.63 35.11
CA SER A 192 -22.21 55.45 36.30
C SER A 192 -22.57 54.56 37.49
N LYS A 193 -21.71 53.58 37.78
CA LYS A 193 -20.90 53.48 39.03
C LYS A 193 -19.88 52.33 38.93
N GLN A 194 -18.62 52.60 39.29
CA GLN A 194 -17.53 51.61 39.43
C GLN A 194 -17.77 50.67 40.62
N CYS A 195 -17.45 49.38 40.46
CA CYS A 195 -16.92 48.54 41.54
C CYS A 195 -16.09 47.36 40.98
N SER A 196 -15.04 47.01 41.72
CA SER A 196 -13.85 46.19 41.42
C SER A 196 -14.06 44.70 41.02
N PRO A 197 -13.02 44.00 40.51
CA PRO A 197 -13.16 42.76 39.74
C PRO A 197 -13.21 41.48 40.60
N ARG A 198 -14.20 40.61 40.35
CA ARG A 198 -14.27 39.24 40.89
C ARG A 198 -13.77 38.25 39.83
N LYS A 199 -12.71 37.51 40.15
CA LYS A 199 -12.03 36.53 39.31
C LYS A 199 -12.97 35.36 38.96
N SER A 200 -13.28 35.17 37.68
CA SER A 200 -13.99 33.97 37.20
C SER A 200 -13.09 32.73 37.24
N THR A 201 -13.72 31.62 37.59
CA THR A 201 -13.18 30.28 37.80
C THR A 201 -12.57 29.62 36.55
N GLU A 202 -12.66 30.26 35.36
CA GLU A 202 -11.99 29.82 34.13
C GLU A 202 -10.46 29.75 34.27
N GLN A 203 -9.83 30.77 34.89
CA GLN A 203 -8.37 30.87 34.92
C GLN A 203 -7.69 29.77 35.76
N LEU A 204 -8.39 29.21 36.75
CA LEU A 204 -7.89 28.08 37.55
C LEU A 204 -7.94 26.75 36.79
N ARG A 205 -8.82 26.63 35.79
CA ARG A 205 -8.92 25.43 34.94
C ARG A 205 -7.85 25.43 33.84
N GLN A 206 -7.55 26.58 33.25
CA GLN A 206 -6.39 26.73 32.35
C GLN A 206 -5.07 26.50 33.08
N ARG A 207 -4.88 27.04 34.30
CA ARG A 207 -3.63 26.83 35.05
C ARG A 207 -3.39 25.36 35.43
N ARG A 208 -4.44 24.61 35.75
CA ARG A 208 -4.33 23.18 36.11
C ARG A 208 -3.97 22.32 34.89
N HIS A 209 -4.48 22.66 33.70
CA HIS A 209 -4.20 21.94 32.45
C HIS A 209 -2.80 22.20 31.88
N VAL A 210 -2.25 23.40 32.10
CA VAL A 210 -0.87 23.73 31.73
C VAL A 210 0.12 23.01 32.66
N SER A 211 -0.19 22.90 33.97
CA SER A 211 0.63 22.16 34.94
C SER A 211 0.75 20.67 34.60
N HIS A 212 -0.37 20.02 34.25
CA HIS A 212 -0.34 18.61 33.84
C HIS A 212 0.39 18.37 32.51
N ARG A 213 0.38 19.32 31.57
CA ARG A 213 1.18 19.19 30.34
C ARG A 213 2.68 19.29 30.61
N GLN A 214 3.10 20.08 31.59
CA GLN A 214 4.51 20.21 31.99
C GLN A 214 5.02 18.94 32.69
N GLU A 215 4.22 18.36 33.60
CA GLU A 215 4.56 17.12 34.31
C GLU A 215 4.65 15.91 33.37
N VAL A 216 3.75 15.81 32.37
CA VAL A 216 3.78 14.71 31.38
C VAL A 216 4.99 14.83 30.45
N TRP A 217 5.45 16.05 30.13
CA TRP A 217 6.66 16.27 29.33
C TRP A 217 7.93 15.87 30.10
N GLU A 218 8.05 16.24 31.38
CA GLU A 218 9.22 15.90 32.21
C GLU A 218 9.33 14.39 32.52
N ILE A 219 8.20 13.67 32.59
CA ILE A 219 8.21 12.20 32.74
C ILE A 219 8.65 11.53 31.44
N HIS A 220 8.25 12.05 30.28
CA HIS A 220 8.60 11.49 28.98
C HIS A 220 10.09 11.67 28.64
N GLU A 221 10.73 12.75 29.15
CA GLU A 221 12.16 13.02 28.95
C GLU A 221 13.08 12.21 29.88
N LYS A 222 12.56 11.67 30.99
CA LYS A 222 13.33 10.80 31.92
C LYS A 222 13.29 9.31 31.58
N ILE A 223 12.51 8.91 30.58
CA ILE A 223 12.33 7.50 30.17
C ILE A 223 13.08 7.19 28.85
N LEU A 224 13.63 8.21 28.20
CA LEU A 224 14.59 8.11 27.09
C LEU A 224 16.02 8.32 27.60
#